data_AF-A0A4W5N0T7-F1
#
_entry.id   AF-A0A4W5N0T7-F1
#
_cell.length_a   1.000
_cell.length_b   1.000
_cell.length_c   1.000
_cell.angle_alpha   90.00
_cell.angle_beta   90.00
_cell.angle_gamma   90.00
#
_symmetry.space_group_name_H-M   'P 1'
#
loop_
_entity.id
_entity.type
_entity.pdbx_description
1 polymer ?
#
loop_
_entity_poly.entity_id
_entity_poly.type
_entity_poly.pdbx_seq_one_letter_code
_entity_poly.pdbx_strand_id
1 'polypeptide(L)'
;MIMYADGDSLQYIDKIAAESYLTVRSYPATLSKKITLLKYFRNYMSEHLLKAGANITPRDGDELARLPYLSHWFRTKSAIVLHLTNGTVQINFFQVLSSFPSSLSSFPSSLSSFLSSLRPSLLLPLVSLLLPLVSLLLPLVSLLLPLVSLLLPLVSLHPALSSSPVIVLDNRDVSLL
;
A
#
# COMPACT_ATOMS: atom_id res chain seq x y z
N MET A 1 4.15 5.97 -27.88
CA MET A 1 4.20 7.34 -28.45
C MET A 1 3.84 8.29 -27.34
N ILE A 2 4.61 9.37 -27.20
CA ILE A 2 4.53 10.34 -26.11
C ILE A 2 4.37 11.72 -26.73
N MET A 3 3.53 12.57 -26.14
CA MET A 3 3.40 13.99 -26.48
C MET A 3 3.85 14.79 -25.26
N TYR A 4 4.74 15.77 -25.48
CA TYR A 4 5.25 16.64 -24.44
C TYR A 4 4.21 17.70 -24.05
N ALA A 5 4.46 18.39 -22.94
CA ALA A 5 3.53 19.38 -22.39
C ALA A 5 3.30 20.59 -23.31
N ASP A 6 4.27 20.90 -24.18
CA ASP A 6 4.15 21.92 -25.23
C ASP A 6 3.04 21.60 -26.26
N GLY A 7 2.63 20.34 -26.35
CA GLY A 7 1.60 19.86 -27.25
C GLY A 7 2.03 19.77 -28.72
N ASP A 8 3.31 19.99 -29.04
CA ASP A 8 3.85 19.91 -30.40
C ASP A 8 4.98 18.88 -30.49
N SER A 9 5.85 18.79 -29.48
CA SER A 9 6.94 17.81 -29.47
C SER A 9 6.40 16.40 -29.22
N LEU A 10 6.86 15.45 -30.03
CA LEU A 10 6.45 14.05 -30.01
C LEU A 10 7.67 13.13 -29.94
N GLN A 11 7.54 12.05 -29.16
CA GLN A 11 8.50 10.95 -29.15
C GLN A 11 7.80 9.66 -29.55
N TYR A 12 8.23 9.09 -30.67
CA TYR A 12 7.84 7.76 -31.11
C TYR A 12 8.88 6.76 -30.64
N ILE A 13 8.40 5.64 -30.09
CA ILE A 13 9.25 4.53 -29.63
C ILE A 13 8.71 3.31 -30.36
N ASP A 14 9.54 2.72 -31.22
CA ASP A 14 9.15 1.56 -32.00
C ASP A 14 9.28 0.26 -31.19
N LYS A 15 8.82 -0.86 -31.77
CA LYS A 15 8.86 -2.19 -31.14
C LYS A 15 10.27 -2.64 -30.76
N ILE A 16 11.28 -2.17 -31.49
CA ILE A 16 12.70 -2.43 -31.23
C ILE A 16 13.32 -1.42 -30.26
N ALA A 17 12.49 -0.65 -29.54
CA ALA A 17 12.91 0.43 -28.64
C ALA A 17 13.71 1.57 -29.31
N ALA A 18 13.68 1.65 -30.65
CA ALA A 18 14.24 2.78 -31.38
C ALA A 18 13.39 4.03 -31.15
N GLU A 19 14.02 5.10 -30.71
CA GLU A 19 13.37 6.37 -30.42
C GLU A 19 13.49 7.31 -31.63
N SER A 20 12.42 8.06 -31.91
CA SER A 20 12.40 9.09 -32.94
C SER A 20 11.66 10.31 -32.41
N TYR A 21 12.30 11.47 -32.56
CA TYR A 21 11.77 12.76 -32.15
C TYR A 21 11.12 13.43 -33.36
N LEU A 22 9.85 13.79 -33.20
CA LEU A 22 8.97 14.30 -34.25
C LEU A 22 8.21 15.51 -33.72
N THR A 23 7.51 16.21 -34.60
CA THR A 23 6.60 17.28 -34.21
C THR A 23 5.20 17.00 -34.73
N VAL A 24 4.16 17.60 -34.14
CA VAL A 24 2.79 17.48 -34.66
C VAL A 24 2.67 18.13 -36.05
N ARG A 25 3.60 19.02 -36.41
CA ARG A 25 3.67 19.68 -37.72
C ARG A 25 4.43 18.88 -38.76
N SER A 26 5.41 18.08 -38.35
CA SER A 26 6.29 17.32 -39.25
C SER A 26 6.49 15.89 -38.73
N TYR A 27 5.80 14.95 -39.39
CA TYR A 27 5.86 13.52 -39.08
C TYR A 27 5.58 12.66 -40.33
N PRO A 28 6.11 11.42 -40.39
CA PRO A 28 5.86 10.53 -41.52
C PRO A 28 4.38 10.09 -41.58
N ALA A 29 3.81 10.03 -42.79
CA ALA A 29 2.40 9.72 -43.02
C ALA A 29 1.93 8.39 -42.38
N THR A 30 2.84 7.44 -42.22
CA THR A 30 2.60 6.14 -41.55
C THR A 30 2.13 6.28 -40.09
N LEU A 31 2.50 7.37 -39.41
CA LEU A 31 2.13 7.64 -38.02
C LEU A 31 0.85 8.48 -37.86
N SER A 32 0.24 8.93 -38.96
CA SER A 32 -0.91 9.85 -38.94
C SER A 32 -2.06 9.34 -38.05
N LYS A 33 -2.43 8.06 -38.19
CA LYS A 33 -3.48 7.44 -37.36
C LYS A 33 -3.15 7.46 -35.86
N LYS A 34 -1.89 7.18 -35.50
CA LYS A 34 -1.44 7.15 -34.10
C LYS A 34 -1.48 8.56 -33.48
N ILE A 35 -1.05 9.57 -34.24
CA ILE A 35 -1.09 10.97 -33.81
C ILE A 35 -2.53 11.45 -33.62
N THR A 36 -3.43 11.12 -34.55
CA THR A 36 -4.85 11.47 -34.42
C THR A 36 -5.48 10.87 -33.17
N LEU A 37 -5.26 9.57 -32.90
CA LEU A 37 -5.73 8.95 -31.66
C LEU A 37 -5.15 9.62 -30.41
N LEU A 38 -3.86 9.96 -30.43
CA LEU A 38 -3.20 10.65 -29.31
C LEU A 38 -3.85 12.01 -29.02
N LYS A 39 -4.20 12.78 -30.07
CA LYS A 39 -4.95 14.04 -29.94
C LYS A 39 -6.33 13.82 -29.33
N TYR A 40 -7.06 12.81 -29.81
CA TYR A 40 -8.38 12.47 -29.24
C TYR A 40 -8.28 12.10 -27.76
N PHE A 41 -7.34 11.24 -27.37
CA PHE A 41 -7.13 10.89 -25.98
C PHE A 41 -6.78 12.10 -25.12
N ARG A 42 -5.87 12.97 -25.60
CA ARG A 42 -5.49 14.20 -24.89
C ARG A 42 -6.73 15.06 -24.61
N ASN A 43 -7.52 15.37 -25.64
CA ASN A 43 -8.69 16.23 -25.51
C ASN A 43 -9.73 15.62 -24.57
N TYR A 44 -10.02 14.33 -24.74
CA TYR A 44 -10.95 13.61 -23.88
C TYR A 44 -10.50 13.65 -22.41
N MET A 45 -9.23 13.37 -22.12
CA MET A 45 -8.69 13.40 -20.77
C MET A 45 -8.74 14.80 -20.15
N SER A 46 -8.42 15.86 -20.92
CA SER A 46 -8.48 17.23 -20.42
C SER A 46 -9.90 17.71 -20.10
N GLU A 47 -10.89 17.22 -20.84
CA GLU A 47 -12.29 17.64 -20.69
C GLU A 47 -13.06 16.83 -19.64
N HIS A 48 -12.76 15.53 -19.50
CA HIS A 48 -13.62 14.59 -18.77
C HIS A 48 -12.97 14.01 -17.50
N LEU A 49 -11.66 14.19 -17.30
CA LEU A 49 -10.95 13.57 -16.17
C LEU A 49 -10.43 14.61 -15.18
N LEU A 50 -10.57 14.31 -13.89
CA LEU A 50 -9.93 15.08 -12.83
C LEU A 50 -8.43 14.72 -12.78
N LYS A 51 -7.58 15.73 -12.59
CA LYS A 51 -6.14 15.55 -12.44
C LYS A 51 -5.83 15.03 -11.03
N ALA A 52 -5.50 13.75 -10.91
CA ALA A 52 -5.06 13.16 -9.65
C ALA A 52 -3.77 13.87 -9.17
N GLY A 53 -3.70 14.20 -7.88
CA GLY A 53 -2.52 14.84 -7.30
C GLY A 53 -2.29 16.29 -7.76
N ALA A 54 -3.33 17.02 -8.19
CA ALA A 54 -3.20 18.40 -8.66
C ALA A 54 -2.56 19.38 -7.65
N ASN A 55 -2.57 19.04 -6.35
CA ASN A 55 -1.95 19.83 -5.28
C ASN A 55 -0.50 19.43 -4.96
N ILE A 56 0.10 18.52 -5.74
CA ILE A 56 1.49 18.11 -5.55
C ILE A 56 2.36 19.09 -6.33
N THR A 57 3.20 19.85 -5.63
CA THR A 57 4.20 20.70 -6.26
C THR A 57 5.24 19.81 -6.95
N PRO A 58 5.54 20.05 -8.25
CA PRO A 58 6.64 19.40 -8.93
C PRO A 58 7.94 19.59 -8.13
N ARG A 59 8.77 18.56 -8.08
CA ARG A 59 10.04 18.60 -7.35
C ARG A 59 11.09 19.31 -8.20
N ASP A 60 11.92 20.14 -7.59
CA ASP A 60 13.03 20.81 -8.28
C ASP A 60 13.93 19.77 -8.97
N GLY A 61 14.16 19.95 -10.27
CA GLY A 61 14.94 19.05 -11.14
C GLY A 61 14.14 18.04 -11.97
N ASP A 62 12.81 17.97 -11.80
CA ASP A 62 11.94 17.09 -12.63
C ASP A 62 11.81 17.59 -14.09
N GLU A 63 12.12 18.87 -14.34
CA GLU A 63 12.06 19.47 -15.68
C GLU A 63 13.09 18.89 -16.67
N LEU A 64 14.22 18.39 -16.16
CA LEU A 64 15.28 17.77 -16.95
C LEU A 64 15.15 16.24 -17.01
N ALA A 65 14.25 15.66 -16.22
CA ALA A 65 14.07 14.22 -16.18
C ALA A 65 13.34 13.74 -17.44
N ARG A 66 13.86 12.67 -18.06
CA ARG A 66 13.20 12.06 -19.21
C ARG A 66 11.81 11.57 -18.80
N LEU A 67 10.79 11.99 -19.55
CA LEU A 67 9.41 11.59 -19.30
C LEU A 67 9.29 10.05 -19.31
N PRO A 68 8.85 9.43 -18.21
CA PRO A 68 8.58 8.01 -18.19
C PRO A 68 7.36 7.71 -19.08
N TYR A 69 7.34 6.52 -19.66
CA TYR A 69 6.21 6.03 -20.43
C TYR A 69 5.67 4.72 -19.87
N LEU A 70 4.43 4.43 -20.21
CA LEU A 70 3.75 3.21 -19.79
C LEU A 70 4.39 2.01 -20.49
N SER A 71 5.04 1.15 -19.70
CA SER A 71 5.65 -0.09 -20.16
C SER A 71 4.60 -1.19 -20.27
N HIS A 72 3.86 -1.41 -19.18
CA HIS A 72 2.81 -2.43 -19.09
C HIS A 72 1.64 -1.90 -18.29
N TRP A 73 0.44 -2.38 -18.63
CA TRP A 73 -0.74 -2.13 -17.82
C TRP A 73 -1.65 -3.36 -17.84
N PHE A 74 -2.33 -3.60 -16.74
CA PHE A 74 -3.39 -4.59 -16.67
C PHE A 74 -4.52 -4.09 -15.78
N ARG A 75 -5.72 -4.61 -16.06
CA ARG A 75 -6.93 -4.26 -15.34
C ARG A 75 -7.49 -5.50 -14.64
N THR A 76 -7.88 -5.31 -13.38
CA THR A 76 -8.65 -6.27 -12.59
C THR A 76 -10.08 -5.76 -12.40
N LYS A 77 -10.93 -6.54 -11.71
CA LYS A 77 -12.28 -6.07 -11.35
C LYS A 77 -12.25 -4.84 -10.43
N SER A 78 -11.22 -4.72 -9.59
CA SER A 78 -11.17 -3.72 -8.52
C SER A 78 -10.16 -2.59 -8.75
N ALA A 79 -9.22 -2.76 -9.68
CA ALA A 79 -8.16 -1.78 -9.92
C ALA A 79 -7.56 -1.86 -11.33
N ILE A 80 -6.89 -0.78 -11.73
CA ILE A 80 -5.95 -0.75 -12.85
C ILE A 80 -4.53 -0.54 -12.32
N VAL A 81 -3.58 -1.32 -12.86
CA VAL A 81 -2.16 -1.25 -12.51
C VAL A 81 -1.41 -0.72 -13.72
N LEU A 82 -0.57 0.29 -13.50
CA LEU A 82 0.26 0.95 -14.51
C LEU A 82 1.73 0.84 -14.10
N HIS A 83 2.54 0.18 -14.92
CA HIS A 83 3.98 0.07 -14.73
C HIS A 83 4.72 1.01 -15.69
N LEU A 84 5.42 2.00 -15.14
CA LEU A 84 6.19 2.98 -15.90
C LEU A 84 7.64 2.54 -16.10
N THR A 85 8.29 3.03 -17.15
CA THR A 85 9.68 2.67 -17.47
C THR A 85 10.73 3.18 -16.51
N ASN A 86 10.40 4.14 -15.64
CA ASN A 86 11.27 4.57 -14.55
C ASN A 86 11.15 3.66 -13.30
N GLY A 87 10.47 2.52 -13.40
CA GLY A 87 10.24 1.59 -12.29
C GLY A 87 9.08 1.97 -11.36
N THR A 88 8.36 3.06 -11.63
CA THR A 88 7.19 3.44 -10.85
C THR A 88 6.01 2.54 -11.16
N VAL A 89 5.35 2.02 -10.11
CA VAL A 89 4.09 1.27 -10.22
C VAL A 89 2.96 2.08 -9.60
N GLN A 90 1.97 2.45 -10.41
CA GLN A 90 0.77 3.15 -9.98
C GLN A 90 -0.41 2.19 -9.98
N ILE A 91 -1.18 2.17 -8.89
CA ILE A 91 -2.38 1.35 -8.75
C ILE A 91 -3.55 2.26 -8.45
N ASN A 92 -4.54 2.31 -9.35
CA ASN A 92 -5.77 3.07 -9.17
C ASN A 92 -6.93 2.10 -8.93
N PHE A 93 -7.51 2.12 -7.72
CA PHE A 93 -8.67 1.30 -7.37
C PHE A 93 -9.98 1.95 -7.85
N PHE A 94 -10.89 1.17 -8.44
CA PHE A 94 -12.18 1.65 -8.97
C PHE A 94 -13.24 1.84 -7.89
N GLN A 95 -13.16 1.06 -6.82
CA GLN A 95 -14.08 1.11 -5.70
C GLN A 95 -13.25 1.12 -4.42
N VAL A 96 -13.31 2.23 -3.69
CA VAL A 96 -13.11 2.18 -2.25
C VAL A 96 -14.34 1.47 -1.72
N LEU A 97 -14.14 0.30 -1.12
CA LEU A 97 -15.18 -0.42 -0.40
C LEU A 97 -15.90 0.58 0.53
N SER A 98 -17.10 1.01 0.14
CA SER A 98 -17.94 1.97 0.87
C SER A 98 -18.50 1.39 2.17
N SER A 99 -18.01 0.23 2.59
CA SER A 99 -18.34 -0.45 3.84
C SER A 99 -17.11 -0.58 4.73
N PHE A 100 -16.38 0.51 4.97
CA PHE A 100 -15.70 0.59 6.26
C PHE A 100 -16.79 0.84 7.30
N PRO A 101 -17.00 -0.08 8.25
CA PRO A 101 -18.01 0.14 9.27
C PRO A 101 -17.62 1.38 10.08
N SER A 102 -18.56 2.31 10.21
CA SER A 102 -18.45 3.52 11.03
C SER A 102 -18.19 3.25 12.52
N SER A 103 -18.06 1.98 12.93
CA SER A 103 -17.73 1.55 14.29
C SER A 103 -16.24 1.60 14.63
N LEU A 104 -15.35 1.91 13.67
CA LEU A 104 -13.91 1.99 13.89
C LEU A 104 -13.44 3.42 14.25
N SER A 105 -14.28 4.19 14.96
CA SER A 105 -13.95 5.53 15.46
C SER A 105 -13.05 5.52 16.70
N SER A 106 -12.65 4.34 17.19
CA SER A 106 -11.71 4.17 18.30
C SER A 106 -10.29 3.79 17.85
N PHE A 107 -9.85 4.29 16.69
CA PHE A 107 -8.43 4.18 16.34
C PHE A 107 -7.59 5.07 17.27
N PRO A 108 -6.57 4.53 17.98
CA PRO A 108 -5.76 5.33 18.89
C PRO A 108 -5.03 6.43 18.13
N SER A 109 -5.14 7.66 18.63
CA SER A 109 -4.58 8.90 18.03
C SER A 109 -3.08 8.81 17.73
N SER A 110 -2.34 7.99 18.50
CA SER A 110 -0.92 7.73 18.28
C SER A 110 -0.63 7.03 16.93
N LEU A 111 -1.50 6.12 16.48
CA LEU A 111 -1.35 5.42 15.20
C LEU A 111 -1.80 6.29 14.02
N SER A 112 -2.74 7.20 14.23
CA SER A 112 -3.16 8.18 13.21
C SER A 112 -2.01 9.11 12.83
N SER A 113 -1.26 9.61 13.81
CA SER A 113 -0.08 10.44 13.57
C SER A 113 1.03 9.66 12.83
N PHE A 114 1.23 8.39 13.19
CA PHE A 114 2.23 7.52 12.58
C PHE A 114 1.88 7.20 11.12
N LEU A 115 0.60 6.91 10.84
CA LEU A 115 0.09 6.70 9.49
C LEU A 115 0.09 8.00 8.67
N SER A 116 -0.05 9.18 9.29
CA SER A 116 0.05 10.46 8.55
C SER A 116 1.48 10.79 8.09
N SER A 117 2.50 10.19 8.71
CA SER A 117 3.92 10.43 8.41
C SER A 117 4.48 9.51 7.32
N LEU A 118 3.78 8.43 6.96
CA LEU A 118 4.18 7.57 5.84
C LEU A 118 3.74 8.19 4.51
N ARG A 119 4.51 7.99 3.43
CA ARG A 119 4.18 8.57 2.11
C ARG A 119 2.77 8.12 1.66
N PRO A 120 1.88 9.04 1.26
CA PRO A 120 0.50 8.72 0.83
C PRO A 120 0.42 7.70 -0.31
N SER A 121 1.45 7.66 -1.18
CA SER A 121 1.51 6.76 -2.34
C SER A 121 1.68 5.28 -1.99
N LEU A 122 2.20 4.95 -0.81
CA LEU A 122 2.40 3.56 -0.36
C LEU A 122 1.47 3.17 0.79
N LEU A 123 0.85 4.15 1.46
CA LEU A 123 -0.09 3.92 2.56
C LEU A 123 -1.36 3.22 2.12
N LEU A 124 -1.98 3.66 1.02
CA LEU A 124 -3.25 3.09 0.57
C LEU A 124 -3.14 1.60 0.24
N PRO A 125 -2.17 1.12 -0.55
CA PRO A 125 -2.03 -0.32 -0.82
C PRO A 125 -1.62 -1.12 0.42
N LEU A 126 -0.80 -0.56 1.30
CA LEU A 126 -0.34 -1.26 2.50
C LEU A 126 -1.45 -1.34 3.57
N VAL A 127 -2.19 -0.25 3.81
CA VAL A 127 -3.34 -0.22 4.73
C VAL A 127 -4.46 -1.11 4.22
N SER A 128 -4.76 -1.11 2.93
CA SER A 128 -5.78 -2.01 2.36
C SER A 128 -5.39 -3.48 2.40
N LEU A 129 -4.09 -3.81 2.45
CA LEU A 129 -3.61 -5.18 2.69
C LEU A 129 -3.61 -5.55 4.18
N LEU A 130 -3.29 -4.60 5.07
CA LEU A 130 -3.22 -4.84 6.51
C LEU A 130 -4.61 -4.97 7.15
N LEU A 131 -5.60 -4.24 6.63
CA LEU A 131 -6.90 -4.14 7.27
C LEU A 131 -7.73 -5.44 7.31
N PRO A 132 -7.77 -6.26 6.24
CA PRO A 132 -8.40 -7.58 6.29
C PRO A 132 -7.71 -8.49 7.30
N LEU A 133 -6.37 -8.40 7.41
CA LEU A 133 -5.59 -9.20 8.33
C LEU A 133 -5.83 -8.78 9.79
N VAL A 134 -5.92 -7.48 10.07
CA VAL A 134 -6.29 -6.94 11.39
C VAL A 134 -7.73 -7.31 11.75
N SER A 135 -8.65 -7.25 10.80
CA SER A 135 -10.05 -7.67 10.99
C SER A 135 -10.20 -9.17 11.26
N LEU A 136 -9.30 -10.00 10.73
CA LEU A 136 -9.23 -11.43 11.02
C LEU A 136 -8.60 -11.72 12.39
N LEU A 137 -7.62 -10.90 12.79
CA LEU A 137 -6.92 -11.05 14.07
C LEU A 137 -7.76 -10.57 15.26
N LEU A 138 -8.60 -9.54 15.08
CA LEU A 138 -9.45 -8.97 16.14
C LEU A 138 -10.34 -9.98 16.87
N PRO A 139 -11.14 -10.82 16.18
CA PRO A 139 -11.97 -11.83 16.84
C PRO A 139 -11.12 -12.91 17.52
N LEU A 140 -9.93 -13.23 16.98
CA LEU A 140 -9.01 -14.18 17.58
C LEU A 140 -8.41 -13.65 18.89
N VAL A 141 -8.02 -12.38 18.94
CA VAL A 141 -7.57 -11.70 20.16
C VAL A 141 -8.69 -11.61 21.20
N SER A 142 -9.91 -11.33 20.76
CA SER A 142 -11.10 -11.28 21.62
C SER A 142 -11.43 -12.64 22.23
N LEU A 143 -11.16 -13.73 21.51
CA LEU A 143 -11.29 -15.10 22.01
C LEU A 143 -10.16 -15.49 22.97
N LEU A 144 -8.95 -14.96 22.76
CA LEU A 144 -7.78 -15.28 23.58
C LEU A 144 -7.79 -14.55 24.94
N LEU A 145 -8.31 -13.33 25.00
CA LEU A 145 -8.41 -12.50 26.21
C LEU A 145 -9.05 -13.20 27.43
N PRO A 146 -10.24 -13.83 27.33
CA PRO A 146 -10.83 -14.57 28.45
C PRO A 146 -10.02 -15.84 28.81
N LEU A 147 -9.37 -16.48 27.84
CA LEU A 147 -8.51 -17.66 28.08
C LEU A 147 -7.26 -17.29 28.89
N VAL A 148 -6.62 -16.16 28.56
CA VAL A 148 -5.46 -15.62 29.31
C VAL A 148 -5.88 -15.22 30.73
N SER A 149 -7.07 -14.63 30.87
CA SER A 149 -7.64 -14.26 32.17
C SER A 149 -7.89 -15.47 33.08
N LEU A 150 -8.24 -16.61 32.48
CA LEU A 150 -8.42 -17.89 33.19
C LEU A 150 -7.08 -18.54 33.60
N LEU A 151 -6.04 -18.37 32.78
CA LEU A 151 -4.70 -18.95 33.01
C LEU A 151 -3.84 -18.15 33.99
N LEU A 152 -4.03 -16.83 34.07
CA LEU A 152 -3.31 -15.92 34.99
C LEU A 152 -3.28 -16.39 36.46
N PRO A 153 -4.41 -16.78 37.09
CA PRO A 153 -4.40 -17.29 38.46
C PRO A 153 -3.74 -18.67 38.61
N LEU A 154 -3.78 -19.52 37.59
CA LEU A 154 -3.16 -20.86 37.62
C LEU A 154 -1.62 -20.77 37.57
N VAL A 155 -1.09 -19.84 36.77
CA VAL A 155 0.35 -19.54 36.71
C VAL A 155 0.83 -18.89 38.02
N SER A 156 0.00 -18.07 38.65
CA SER A 156 0.27 -17.46 39.95
C SER A 156 0.22 -18.46 41.11
N LEU A 157 -0.34 -19.67 40.91
CA LEU A 157 -0.36 -20.75 41.91
C LEU A 157 0.93 -21.59 41.90
N HIS A 158 1.71 -21.51 40.82
CA HIS A 158 2.95 -22.29 40.67
C HIS A 158 4.07 -21.97 41.68
N PRO A 159 4.28 -20.72 42.14
CA PRO A 159 5.26 -20.44 43.20
C PRO A 159 4.80 -20.95 44.59
N ALA A 160 3.51 -21.19 44.81
CA ALA A 160 2.97 -21.58 46.13
C ALA A 160 3.22 -23.05 46.49
N LEU A 161 3.48 -23.92 45.50
CA LEU A 161 3.84 -25.34 45.73
C LEU A 161 5.34 -25.56 45.95
N SER A 162 6.17 -24.52 45.75
CA SER A 162 7.61 -24.58 46.05
C SER A 162 7.93 -24.21 47.50
N SER A 163 7.01 -23.62 48.26
CA SER A 163 7.22 -23.21 49.65
C SER A 163 6.63 -24.21 50.66
N SER A 164 6.75 -25.51 50.39
CA SER A 164 6.50 -26.52 51.42
C SER A 164 7.59 -26.37 52.51
N PRO A 165 7.23 -26.22 53.80
CA PRO A 165 8.22 -26.20 54.86
C PRO A 165 8.93 -27.56 54.88
N VAL A 166 10.25 -27.55 54.66
CA VAL A 166 11.09 -28.73 54.87
C VAL A 166 11.03 -29.04 56.36
N ILE A 167 10.25 -30.06 56.74
CA ILE A 167 10.28 -30.62 58.08
C ILE A 167 11.61 -31.39 58.18
N VAL A 168 12.61 -30.75 58.78
CA VAL A 168 13.85 -31.41 59.16
C VAL A 168 13.50 -32.35 60.31
N LEU A 169 13.44 -33.65 60.03
CA LEU A 169 13.37 -34.68 61.06
C LEU A 169 14.75 -34.72 61.75
N ASP A 170 14.80 -34.25 63.00
CA ASP A 170 15.98 -34.36 63.87
C ASP A 170 16.23 -35.85 64.16
N ASN A 171 17.45 -36.31 63.89
CA ASN A 171 17.80 -37.73 63.86
C ASN A 171 18.11 -38.28 65.27
N ARG A 172 17.32 -37.88 66.28
CA ARG A 172 17.49 -38.28 67.68
C ARG A 172 16.50 -39.33 68.17
N ASP A 173 15.48 -39.68 67.38
CA ASP A 173 14.43 -40.61 67.81
C ASP A 173 14.58 -42.05 67.26
N VAL A 174 15.72 -42.41 66.66
CA VAL A 174 16.00 -43.79 66.23
C VAL A 174 16.95 -44.47 67.23
N SER A 175 16.49 -44.62 68.46
CA SER A 175 17.04 -45.57 69.43
C SER A 175 15.99 -45.81 70.49
N LEU A 176 15.08 -46.75 70.24
CA LEU A 176 14.42 -47.62 71.23
C LEU A 176 13.39 -48.49 70.49
N LEU A 177 13.86 -49.58 69.86
CA LEU A 177 13.26 -50.93 69.80
C LEU A 177 14.12 -51.85 68.94
#